data_AF-A0A847NSL4-F1
#
_entry.id   AF-A0A847NSL4-F1
#
_cell.length_a   1.000
_cell.length_b   1.000
_cell.length_c   1.000
_cell.angle_alpha   90.00
_cell.angle_beta   90.00
_cell.angle_gamma   90.00
#
_symmetry.space_group_name_H-M   'P 1'
#
loop_
_entity.id
_entity.type
_entity.pdbx_description
1 polymer ?
#
loop_
_entity_poly.entity_id
_entity_poly.type
_entity_poly.pdbx_seq_one_letter_code
_entity_poly.pdbx_strand_id
1 'polypeptide(L)'
;MVKQIKKNENEEDFADLKESNKKVVIKKIVNIALWVILFILIAFCVTDFILVKTDNKPVFCAFNKVKEFEDGKVSSCYGLGYKVINYNRESMSGLVFSPVWKKVK
;
A
#
# COMPACT_ATOMS: atom_id res chain seq x y z
N MET A 1 -25.49 -53.00 10.65
CA MET A 1 -24.64 -52.07 11.43
C MET A 1 -23.38 -51.66 10.67
N VAL A 2 -22.52 -52.59 10.23
CA VAL A 2 -21.21 -52.29 9.60
C VAL A 2 -21.29 -51.42 8.33
N LYS A 3 -22.32 -51.59 7.48
CA LYS A 3 -22.49 -50.76 6.27
C LYS A 3 -22.84 -49.29 6.54
N GLN A 4 -23.52 -49.00 7.66
CA GLN A 4 -23.90 -47.64 8.04
C GLN A 4 -22.68 -46.88 8.59
N ILE A 5 -21.84 -47.54 9.39
CA ILE A 5 -20.61 -46.98 9.96
C ILE A 5 -19.65 -46.55 8.85
N LYS A 6 -19.38 -47.45 7.89
CA LYS A 6 -18.51 -47.15 6.74
C LYS A 6 -19.04 -46.03 5.84
N LYS A 7 -20.35 -45.79 5.82
CA LYS A 7 -20.94 -44.71 5.02
C LYS A 7 -20.70 -43.35 5.70
N ASN A 8 -20.89 -43.29 7.02
CA ASN A 8 -20.70 -42.07 7.79
C ASN A 8 -19.22 -41.64 7.84
N GLU A 9 -18.28 -42.58 8.01
CA GLU A 9 -16.84 -42.27 7.96
C GLU A 9 -16.43 -41.64 6.62
N ASN A 10 -16.93 -42.17 5.50
CA ASN A 10 -16.63 -41.64 4.17
C ASN A 10 -17.25 -40.24 3.90
N GLU A 11 -18.41 -39.92 4.48
CA GLU A 11 -19.02 -38.58 4.35
C GLU A 11 -18.27 -37.53 5.19
N GLU A 12 -17.81 -37.90 6.38
CA GLU A 12 -17.01 -37.03 7.25
C GLU A 12 -15.62 -36.76 6.65
N ASP A 13 -14.92 -37.80 6.16
CA ASP A 13 -13.62 -37.65 5.48
C ASP A 13 -13.73 -36.79 4.21
N PHE A 14 -14.82 -36.96 3.43
CA PHE A 14 -15.05 -36.14 2.24
C PHE A 14 -15.35 -34.67 2.56
N ALA A 15 -16.07 -34.42 3.67
CA ALA A 15 -16.33 -33.06 4.13
C ALA A 15 -15.05 -32.35 4.62
N ASP A 16 -14.18 -33.05 5.36
CA ASP A 16 -12.90 -32.51 5.84
C ASP A 16 -11.92 -32.23 4.68
N LEU A 17 -11.85 -33.13 3.70
CA LEU A 17 -11.07 -32.91 2.47
C LEU A 17 -11.59 -31.72 1.65
N LYS A 18 -12.90 -31.50 1.60
CA LYS A 18 -13.50 -30.36 0.90
C LYS A 18 -13.21 -29.05 1.65
N GLU A 19 -13.26 -29.06 2.98
CA GLU A 19 -12.99 -27.89 3.81
C GLU A 19 -11.51 -27.50 3.80
N SER A 20 -10.60 -28.47 3.90
CA SER A 20 -9.15 -28.24 3.80
C SER A 20 -8.76 -27.67 2.44
N ASN A 21 -9.27 -28.23 1.34
CA ASN A 21 -9.04 -27.69 -0.01
C ASN A 21 -9.61 -26.26 -0.17
N LYS A 22 -10.79 -25.98 0.38
CA LYS A 22 -11.37 -24.62 0.36
C LYS A 22 -10.47 -23.61 1.08
N LYS A 23 -9.93 -23.97 2.25
CA LYS A 23 -8.98 -23.12 3.01
C LYS A 23 -7.70 -22.84 2.21
N VAL A 24 -7.16 -23.84 1.50
CA VAL A 24 -5.97 -23.68 0.64
C VAL A 24 -6.23 -22.73 -0.53
N VAL A 25 -7.39 -22.84 -1.18
CA VAL A 25 -7.78 -21.95 -2.29
C VAL A 25 -7.95 -20.51 -1.81
N ILE A 26 -8.65 -20.29 -0.69
CA ILE A 26 -8.83 -18.95 -0.11
C ILE A 26 -7.47 -18.32 0.23
N LYS A 27 -6.57 -19.08 0.87
CA LYS A 27 -5.23 -18.59 1.21
C LYS A 27 -4.43 -18.19 -0.03
N LYS A 28 -4.52 -18.94 -1.13
CA LYS A 28 -3.89 -18.59 -2.41
C LYS A 28 -4.47 -17.29 -2.98
N ILE A 29 -5.79 -17.11 -2.98
CA ILE A 29 -6.45 -15.91 -3.50
C ILE A 29 -6.03 -14.67 -2.69
N VAL A 30 -6.06 -14.76 -1.35
CA VAL A 30 -5.63 -13.66 -0.47
C VAL A 30 -4.17 -13.31 -0.72
N ASN A 31 -3.30 -14.31 -0.85
CA ASN A 31 -1.88 -14.06 -1.16
C ASN A 31 -1.73 -13.30 -2.48
N ILE A 32 -2.38 -13.75 -3.56
CA ILE A 32 -2.33 -13.08 -4.87
C ILE A 32 -2.85 -11.64 -4.76
N ALA A 33 -3.98 -11.43 -4.08
CA ALA A 33 -4.55 -10.11 -3.89
C ALA A 33 -3.59 -9.16 -3.16
N LEU A 34 -2.90 -9.63 -2.12
CA LEU A 34 -1.89 -8.85 -1.39
C LEU A 34 -0.72 -8.45 -2.30
N TRP A 35 -0.22 -9.36 -3.14
CA TRP A 35 0.84 -9.05 -4.10
C TRP A 35 0.38 -8.01 -5.12
N VAL A 36 -0.84 -8.13 -5.66
CA VAL A 36 -1.40 -7.15 -6.61
C VAL A 36 -1.50 -5.76 -5.97
N ILE A 37 -2.03 -5.67 -4.75
CA ILE A 37 -2.12 -4.40 -4.01
C ILE A 37 -0.72 -3.81 -3.79
N LEU A 38 0.26 -4.63 -3.40
CA LEU A 38 1.63 -4.19 -3.21
C LEU A 38 2.24 -3.62 -4.49
N PHE A 39 2.05 -4.28 -5.63
CA PHE A 39 2.54 -3.77 -6.92
C PHE A 39 1.90 -2.44 -7.32
N ILE A 40 0.59 -2.26 -7.07
CA ILE A 40 -0.10 -0.98 -7.33
C ILE A 40 0.50 0.13 -6.45
N LEU A 41 0.71 -0.13 -5.16
CA LEU A 41 1.32 0.85 -4.25
C LEU A 41 2.74 1.23 -4.69
N ILE A 42 3.55 0.26 -5.11
CA ILE A 42 4.89 0.51 -5.64
C ILE A 42 4.81 1.36 -6.91
N ALA A 43 3.90 1.05 -7.84
CA ALA A 43 3.73 1.83 -9.07
C ALA A 43 3.37 3.29 -8.79
N PHE A 44 2.48 3.55 -7.82
CA PHE A 44 2.15 4.92 -7.38
C PHE A 44 3.37 5.64 -6.80
N CYS A 45 4.10 4.98 -5.90
CA CYS A 45 5.34 5.52 -5.32
C CYS A 45 6.38 5.87 -6.40
N VAL A 46 6.62 4.96 -7.35
CA VAL A 46 7.61 5.16 -8.43
C VAL A 46 7.18 6.27 -9.38
N THR A 47 5.90 6.33 -9.74
CA THR A 47 5.37 7.38 -10.61
C THR A 47 5.57 8.76 -9.98
N ASP A 48 5.16 8.93 -8.73
CA ASP A 48 5.36 10.19 -8.03
C ASP A 48 6.84 10.50 -7.80
N PHE A 49 7.69 9.51 -7.54
CA PHE A 49 9.13 9.71 -7.43
C PHE A 49 9.74 10.27 -8.73
N ILE A 50 9.36 9.71 -9.88
CA ILE A 50 9.82 10.20 -11.20
C ILE A 50 9.30 11.62 -11.44
N LEU A 51 8.02 11.89 -11.16
CA LEU A 51 7.45 13.24 -11.32
C LEU A 51 8.19 14.27 -10.47
N VAL A 52 8.41 13.97 -9.19
CA VAL A 52 9.15 14.84 -8.26
C VAL A 52 10.59 15.09 -8.74
N LYS A 53 11.25 14.08 -9.32
CA LYS A 53 12.60 14.23 -9.91
C LYS A 53 12.63 15.10 -11.16
N THR A 54 11.50 15.26 -11.82
CA THR A 54 11.31 16.17 -12.98
C THR A 54 10.69 17.51 -12.58
N ASP A 55 10.74 17.87 -11.29
CA ASP A 55 10.14 19.08 -10.70
C ASP A 55 8.63 19.22 -10.93
N ASN A 56 7.96 18.11 -11.25
CA ASN A 56 6.51 18.05 -11.38
C ASN A 56 5.85 17.75 -10.03
N LYS A 57 4.60 18.22 -9.86
CA LYS A 57 3.81 17.96 -8.66
C LYS A 57 3.41 16.48 -8.60
N PRO A 58 3.45 15.83 -7.42
CA PRO A 58 2.98 14.47 -7.26
C PRO A 58 1.49 14.36 -7.60
N VAL A 59 1.10 13.27 -8.25
CA VAL A 59 -0.30 13.00 -8.62
C VAL A 59 -1.04 12.37 -7.44
N PHE A 60 -0.39 11.46 -6.71
CA PHE A 60 -1.01 10.70 -5.64
C PHE A 60 -0.79 11.35 -4.28
N CYS A 61 -1.65 12.32 -3.98
CA CYS A 61 -1.65 13.02 -2.70
C CYS A 61 -2.85 12.64 -1.84
N ALA A 62 -2.65 11.84 -0.80
CA ALA A 62 -3.71 11.46 0.13
C ALA A 62 -4.04 12.60 1.10
N PHE A 63 -3.02 13.31 1.59
CA PHE A 63 -3.21 14.43 2.52
C PHE A 63 -2.22 15.56 2.22
N ASN A 64 -2.71 16.80 2.28
CA ASN A 64 -1.89 17.99 2.13
C ASN A 64 -1.77 18.72 3.47
N LYS A 65 -0.57 19.18 3.80
CA LYS A 65 -0.31 20.11 4.90
C LYS A 65 0.48 21.28 4.38
N VAL A 66 -0.05 22.49 4.57
CA VAL A 66 0.66 23.73 4.26
C VAL A 66 1.09 24.35 5.59
N LYS A 67 2.36 24.73 5.67
CA LYS A 67 2.90 25.53 6.76
C LYS A 67 3.38 26.85 6.19
N GLU A 68 2.85 27.94 6.71
CA GLU A 68 3.25 29.29 6.34
C GLU A 68 4.37 29.75 7.28
N PHE A 69 5.36 30.42 6.70
CA PHE A 69 6.50 31.03 7.37
C PHE A 69 6.61 32.48 6.89
N GLU A 70 7.35 33.31 7.63
CA GLU A 70 7.50 34.73 7.30
C GLU A 70 8.20 34.96 5.94
N ASP A 71 9.04 34.02 5.51
CA ASP A 71 9.82 34.04 4.27
C ASP A 71 9.26 33.11 3.17
N GLY A 72 8.04 32.60 3.33
CA GLY A 72 7.36 31.81 2.30
C GLY A 72 6.49 30.66 2.84
N LYS A 73 6.25 29.64 2.00
CA LYS A 73 5.34 28.53 2.33
C LYS A 73 6.00 27.17 2.07
N VAL A 74 5.74 26.21 2.95
CA VAL A 74 6.13 24.82 2.78
C VAL A 74 4.88 23.97 2.62
N SER A 75 4.74 23.31 1.47
CA SER A 75 3.64 22.41 1.19
C SER A 75 4.12 20.96 1.27
N SER A 76 3.52 20.17 2.15
CA SER A 76 3.79 18.75 2.31
C SER A 76 2.62 17.93 1.79
N CYS A 77 2.87 17.15 0.76
CA CYS A 77 1.96 16.15 0.24
C CYS A 77 2.32 14.78 0.82
N TYR A 78 1.37 14.06 1.40
CA TYR A 78 1.56 12.73 1.95
C TYR A 78 0.91 11.70 1.02
N GLY A 79 1.74 10.81 0.48
CA GLY A 79 1.32 9.62 -0.27
C GLY A 79 1.26 8.39 0.63
N LEU A 80 1.03 7.22 0.02
CA LEU A 80 0.96 5.94 0.73
C LEU A 80 2.37 5.42 1.02
N GLY A 81 2.94 5.82 2.16
CA GLY A 81 4.27 5.40 2.62
C GLY A 81 5.40 6.40 2.33
N TYR A 82 5.11 7.49 1.64
CA TYR A 82 6.05 8.58 1.37
C TYR A 82 5.39 9.95 1.57
N LYS A 83 6.22 11.00 1.59
CA LYS A 83 5.79 12.39 1.52
C LYS A 83 6.68 13.16 0.57
N VAL A 84 6.08 14.13 -0.09
CA VAL A 84 6.74 15.08 -0.97
C VAL A 84 6.62 16.45 -0.34
N ILE A 85 7.75 17.12 -0.14
CA ILE A 85 7.79 18.44 0.48
C ILE A 85 8.25 19.42 -0.58
N ASN A 86 7.41 20.40 -0.86
CA ASN A 86 7.71 21.52 -1.71
C ASN A 86 8.07 22.72 -0.82
N TYR A 87 9.33 23.12 -0.87
CA TYR A 87 9.83 24.32 -0.21
C TYR A 87 9.72 25.48 -1.19
N ASN A 88 8.83 26.42 -0.89
CA ASN A 88 8.69 27.68 -1.61
C ASN A 88 8.97 28.84 -0.65
N ARG A 89 10.22 28.91 -0.19
CA ARG A 89 10.73 29.94 0.72
C ARG A 89 11.93 30.63 0.09
N GLU A 90 12.16 31.89 0.45
CA GLU A 90 13.35 32.62 -0.02
C GLU A 90 14.66 31.96 0.45
N SER A 91 14.63 31.35 1.64
CA SER A 91 15.78 30.66 2.23
C SER A 91 16.04 29.26 1.66
N MET A 92 15.01 28.57 1.15
CA MET A 92 15.09 27.21 0.62
C MET A 92 14.02 26.98 -0.44
N SER A 93 14.47 26.58 -1.64
CA SER A 93 13.62 26.25 -2.79
C SER A 93 13.93 24.83 -3.26
N GLY A 94 12.88 24.05 -3.53
CA GLY A 94 13.03 22.72 -4.14
C GLY A 94 11.98 21.70 -3.69
N LEU A 95 11.90 20.61 -4.45
CA LEU A 95 11.02 19.48 -4.19
C LEU A 95 11.80 18.31 -3.59
N VAL A 96 11.38 17.83 -2.41
CA VAL A 96 12.04 16.74 -1.69
C VAL A 96 11.08 15.58 -1.53
N PHE A 97 11.45 14.42 -2.07
CA PHE A 97 10.79 13.15 -1.78
C PHE A 97 11.43 12.51 -0.53
N SER A 98 10.63 12.12 0.44
CA SER A 98 11.10 11.49 1.68
C SER A 98 10.13 10.41 2.16
N PRO A 99 10.62 9.33 2.80
CA PRO A 99 9.75 8.43 3.55
C PRO A 99 8.98 9.18 4.65
N VAL A 100 7.79 8.70 5.00
CA VAL A 100 6.94 9.34 6.03
C VAL A 100 7.62 9.41 7.41
N TRP A 101 8.42 8.39 7.76
CA TRP A 101 9.08 8.27 9.07
C TRP A 101 10.29 9.19 9.24
N LYS A 102 10.89 9.67 8.15
CA LYS A 102 12.05 10.55 8.25
C LYS A 102 11.56 11.96 8.57
N LYS A 103 12.00 12.51 9.71
CA LYS A 103 11.81 13.94 10.00
C LYS A 103 12.68 14.72 9.02
N VAL A 104 12.06 15.61 8.27
CA VAL A 104 12.75 16.48 7.32
C VAL A 104 12.93 17.81 8.06
N LYS A 105 14.15 18.34 8.03
CA LYS A 105 14.51 19.60 8.70
C LYS A 105 13.91 20.78 7.96
#